data_AF-A0A936CWT4-F1
#
_entry.id   AF-A0A936CWT4-F1
#
_cell.length_a   1.000
_cell.length_b   1.000
_cell.length_c   1.000
_cell.angle_alpha   90.00
_cell.angle_beta   90.00
_cell.angle_gamma   90.00
#
_symmetry.space_group_name_H-M   'P 1'
#
loop_
_entity.id
_entity.type
_entity.pdbx_description
1 polymer ?
#
loop_
_entity_poly.entity_id
_entity_poly.type
_entity_poly.pdbx_seq_one_letter_code
_entity_poly.pdbx_strand_id
1 'polypeptide(L)'
;MWIVKGLLFLVLLFTLVYFFVTNSGQSVDINLFGRSYLGVSMYWVVVVSFMVGFATAALLALLREVQLQRDMSRLRKLNRDKDRELADLRTLPLREDGSAALVAKDGSLE
;
A
#
# COMPACT_ATOMS: atom_id res chain seq x y z
N MET A 1 -21.18 2.95 -10.32
CA MET A 1 -21.72 4.32 -10.21
C MET A 1 -21.47 4.84 -8.80
N TRP A 2 -20.82 6.00 -8.67
CA TRP A 2 -20.45 6.57 -7.37
C TRP A 2 -21.68 6.91 -6.50
N ILE A 3 -22.77 7.34 -7.13
CA ILE A 3 -24.09 7.58 -6.50
C ILE A 3 -24.64 6.32 -5.82
N VAL A 4 -24.60 5.16 -6.50
CA VAL A 4 -25.16 3.91 -5.95
C VAL A 4 -24.36 3.47 -4.72
N LYS A 5 -23.03 3.60 -4.76
CA LYS A 5 -22.17 3.35 -3.59
C LYS A 5 -22.48 4.30 -2.43
N GLY A 6 -22.70 5.57 -2.72
CA GLY A 6 -23.08 6.57 -1.71
C GLY A 6 -24.44 6.26 -1.08
N LEU A 7 -25.46 5.92 -1.89
CA LEU A 7 -26.79 5.56 -1.40
C LEU A 7 -26.75 4.29 -0.54
N LEU A 8 -26.01 3.27 -0.98
CA LEU A 8 -25.87 2.02 -0.23
C LEU A 8 -25.16 2.26 1.11
N PHE A 9 -24.12 3.11 1.11
CA PHE A 9 -23.44 3.51 2.34
C PHE A 9 -24.36 4.28 3.29
N LEU A 10 -25.20 5.18 2.77
CA LEU A 10 -26.18 5.91 3.58
C LEU A 10 -27.22 4.98 4.21
N VAL A 11 -27.76 4.03 3.44
CA VAL A 11 -28.71 3.03 3.94
C VAL A 11 -28.06 2.15 5.02
N LEU A 12 -26.81 1.74 4.80
CA LEU A 12 -26.05 0.97 5.78
C LEU A 12 -25.88 1.76 7.09
N LEU A 13 -25.50 3.04 6.99
CA LEU A 13 -25.33 3.92 8.15
C LEU A 13 -26.63 4.06 8.95
N PHE A 14 -27.76 4.34 8.28
CA PHE A 14 -29.07 4.44 8.94
C PHE A 14 -29.47 3.14 9.62
N THR A 15 -29.30 2.00 8.93
CA THR A 15 -29.59 0.67 9.48
C THR A 15 -28.75 0.41 10.73
N LEU A 16 -27.45 0.71 10.69
CA LEU A 16 -26.58 0.57 11.85
C LEU A 16 -27.07 1.41 13.02
N VAL A 17 -27.29 2.71 12.81
CA VAL A 17 -27.71 3.64 13.88
C VAL A 17 -29.04 3.18 14.48
N TYR A 18 -30.02 2.83 13.65
CA TYR A 18 -31.30 2.31 14.11
C TYR A 18 -31.14 1.05 14.95
N PHE A 19 -30.29 0.11 14.51
CA PHE A 19 -29.97 -1.10 15.25
C PHE A 19 -29.34 -0.78 16.62
N PHE A 20 -28.39 0.15 16.69
CA PHE A 20 -27.76 0.56 17.94
C PHE A 20 -28.77 1.20 18.91
N VAL A 21 -29.59 2.12 18.43
CA VAL A 21 -30.58 2.83 19.27
C VAL A 21 -31.61 1.86 19.81
N THR A 22 -32.10 0.93 18.98
CA THR A 22 -33.14 -0.03 19.39
C THR A 22 -32.60 -1.05 20.41
N ASN A 23 -31.31 -1.37 20.34
CA ASN A 23 -30.67 -2.36 21.23
C ASN A 23 -29.83 -1.71 22.34
N SER A 24 -29.87 -0.38 22.52
CA SER A 24 -28.97 0.33 23.45
C SER A 24 -29.21 -0.04 24.92
N GLY A 25 -30.44 -0.42 25.27
CA GLY A 25 -30.81 -0.84 26.63
C GLY A 25 -30.51 -2.31 26.92
N GLN A 26 -30.02 -3.08 25.95
CA GLN A 26 -29.80 -4.51 26.12
C GLN A 26 -28.43 -4.77 26.74
N SER A 27 -28.40 -5.66 27.73
CA SER A 27 -27.18 -6.17 28.35
C SER A 27 -26.90 -7.57 27.83
N VAL A 28 -25.61 -7.88 27.65
CA VAL A 28 -25.13 -9.18 27.18
C VAL A 28 -24.12 -9.76 28.17
N ASP A 29 -24.15 -11.08 28.30
CA ASP A 29 -23.18 -11.83 29.07
C ASP A 29 -22.06 -12.28 28.15
N ILE A 30 -20.82 -11.93 28.49
CA ILE A 30 -19.66 -12.13 27.63
C ILE A 30 -18.66 -13.03 28.34
N ASN A 31 -18.20 -14.06 27.64
CA ASN A 31 -17.07 -14.87 28.08
C ASN A 31 -15.83 -14.46 27.30
N LEU A 32 -14.92 -13.73 27.95
CA LEU A 32 -13.64 -13.33 27.37
C LEU A 32 -12.51 -14.10 28.05
N PHE A 33 -11.76 -14.90 27.29
CA PHE A 33 -10.55 -15.61 27.78
C PHE A 33 -10.76 -16.36 29.11
N GLY A 34 -11.91 -17.04 29.25
CA GLY A 34 -12.26 -17.81 30.45
C GLY A 34 -12.80 -16.98 31.63
N ARG A 35 -12.95 -15.65 31.47
CA ARG A 35 -13.63 -14.77 32.42
C ARG A 35 -15.04 -14.45 31.93
N SER A 36 -16.03 -14.64 32.80
CA SER A 36 -17.43 -14.25 32.53
C SER A 36 -17.67 -12.84 33.04
N TYR A 37 -18.15 -11.97 32.15
CA TYR A 37 -18.62 -10.64 32.46
C TYR A 37 -20.13 -10.62 32.24
N LEU A 38 -20.87 -10.53 33.33
CA LEU A 38 -22.34 -10.55 33.33
C LEU A 38 -22.89 -9.14 33.23
N GLY A 39 -23.98 -8.97 32.47
CA GLY A 39 -24.73 -7.72 32.41
C GLY A 39 -24.00 -6.54 31.76
N VAL A 40 -23.05 -6.81 30.86
CA VAL A 40 -22.32 -5.74 30.16
C VAL A 40 -23.24 -5.12 29.11
N SER A 41 -23.38 -3.80 29.13
CA SER A 41 -24.18 -3.10 28.11
C SER A 41 -23.62 -3.37 26.71
N MET A 42 -24.50 -3.77 25.78
CA MET A 42 -24.15 -4.10 24.40
C MET A 42 -23.41 -2.94 23.70
N TYR A 43 -23.75 -1.70 24.04
CA TYR A 43 -23.07 -0.51 23.55
C TYR A 43 -21.55 -0.54 23.80
N TRP A 44 -21.13 -0.85 25.03
CA TRP A 44 -19.72 -0.89 25.40
C TRP A 44 -18.97 -1.98 24.66
N VAL A 45 -19.59 -3.15 24.50
CA VAL A 45 -19.00 -4.28 23.77
C VAL A 45 -18.67 -3.87 22.35
N VAL A 46 -19.65 -3.30 21.65
CA VAL A 46 -19.48 -2.95 20.25
C VAL A 46 -18.49 -1.81 20.06
N VAL A 47 -18.52 -0.78 20.92
CA VAL A 47 -17.56 0.33 20.87
C VAL A 47 -16.13 -0.17 21.09
N VAL A 48 -15.89 -1.02 22.09
CA VAL A 48 -14.56 -1.56 22.36
C VAL A 48 -14.09 -2.47 21.24
N SER A 49 -14.94 -3.38 20.75
CA SER A 49 -14.61 -4.25 19.62
C SER A 49 -14.29 -3.45 18.36
N PHE A 50 -15.06 -2.40 18.06
CA PHE A 50 -14.79 -1.51 16.94
C PHE A 50 -13.46 -0.77 17.13
N MET A 51 -13.20 -0.24 18.33
CA MET A 51 -11.97 0.50 18.61
C MET A 51 -10.73 -0.37 18.49
N VAL A 52 -10.78 -1.62 18.97
CA VAL A 52 -9.70 -2.59 18.80
C VAL A 52 -9.48 -2.91 17.32
N GLY A 53 -10.56 -3.22 16.59
CA GLY A 53 -10.47 -3.49 15.14
C GLY A 53 -9.90 -2.29 14.36
N PHE A 54 -10.35 -1.08 14.68
CA PHE A 54 -9.86 0.15 14.08
C PHE A 54 -8.37 0.38 14.40
N ALA A 55 -7.96 0.20 15.66
CA ALA A 55 -6.56 0.34 16.06
C ALA A 55 -5.66 -0.67 15.34
N THR A 56 -6.10 -1.93 15.23
CA THR A 56 -5.37 -2.96 14.47
C THR A 56 -5.25 -2.60 12.99
N ALA A 57 -6.36 -2.17 12.36
CA ALA A 57 -6.36 -1.75 10.96
C ALA A 57 -5.47 -0.53 10.72
N ALA A 58 -5.52 0.46 11.61
CA ALA A 58 -4.67 1.65 11.55
C ALA A 58 -3.18 1.27 11.67
N LEU A 59 -2.83 0.38 12.60
CA LEU A 59 -1.47 -0.11 12.75
C LEU A 59 -0.98 -0.83 11.48
N LEU A 60 -1.78 -1.72 10.91
CA LEU A 60 -1.46 -2.41 9.66
C LEU A 60 -1.30 -1.44 8.48
N ALA A 61 -2.16 -0.42 8.40
CA ALA A 61 -2.09 0.61 7.37
C ALA A 61 -0.78 1.42 7.47
N LEU A 62 -0.39 1.80 8.70
CA LEU A 62 0.88 2.49 8.94
C LEU A 62 2.09 1.64 8.53
N LEU A 63 2.11 0.36 8.91
CA LEU A 63 3.19 -0.55 8.52
C LEU A 63 3.31 -0.70 7.00
N ARG A 64 2.17 -0.81 6.31
CA ARG A 64 2.11 -0.90 4.85
C ARG A 64 2.62 0.39 4.19
N GLU A 65 2.25 1.54 4.72
CA GLU A 65 2.71 2.84 4.23
C GLU A 65 4.23 2.99 4.34
N VAL A 66 4.82 2.58 5.46
CA VAL A 66 6.28 2.62 5.64
C VAL A 66 7.01 1.72 4.64
N GLN A 67 6.46 0.53 4.34
CA GLN A 67 7.01 -0.36 3.31
C GLN A 67 6.94 0.28 1.92
N LEU A 68 5.78 0.85 1.56
CA LEU A 68 5.59 1.55 0.30
C LEU A 68 6.58 2.71 0.09
N GLN A 69 6.85 3.49 1.14
CA GLN A 69 7.81 4.59 1.07
C GLN A 69 9.26 4.10 0.87
N ARG A 70 9.62 2.98 1.50
CA ARG A 70 10.93 2.34 1.31
C ARG A 70 11.08 1.82 -0.11
N ASP A 71 10.07 1.17 -0.64
CA ASP A 71 10.06 0.64 -2.00
C ASP A 71 10.15 1.77 -3.02
N MET A 72 9.37 2.84 -2.86
CA MET A 72 9.48 4.04 -3.71
C MET A 72 10.89 4.64 -3.67
N SER A 73 11.51 4.73 -2.50
CA SER A 73 12.87 5.26 -2.36
C SER A 73 13.90 4.37 -3.06
N ARG A 74 13.75 3.04 -2.97
CA ARG A 74 14.61 2.06 -3.65
C ARG A 74 14.44 2.12 -5.16
N LEU A 75 13.19 2.12 -5.65
CA LEU A 75 12.85 2.23 -7.07
C LEU A 75 13.40 3.53 -7.68
N ARG A 76 13.28 4.66 -6.98
CA ARG A 76 13.86 5.95 -7.42
C ARG A 76 15.38 5.96 -7.49
N LYS A 77 16.07 5.20 -6.63
CA LYS A 77 17.53 5.04 -6.72
C LYS A 77 17.91 4.19 -7.92
N LEU A 78 17.27 3.03 -8.07
CA LEU A 78 17.52 2.11 -9.18
C LEU A 78 17.31 2.79 -10.54
N ASN A 79 16.26 3.60 -10.68
CA ASN A 79 15.97 4.31 -11.92
C ASN A 79 17.07 5.35 -12.24
N ARG A 80 17.54 6.10 -11.24
CA ARG A 80 18.64 7.06 -11.40
C ARG A 80 19.97 6.38 -11.76
N ASP A 81 20.24 5.22 -11.20
CA ASP A 81 21.46 4.46 -11.52
C ASP A 81 21.38 3.91 -12.96
N LYS A 82 20.21 3.43 -13.39
CA LYS A 82 19.98 3.00 -14.78
C LYS A 82 20.10 4.15 -15.78
N ASP A 83 19.57 5.33 -15.45
CA ASP A 83 19.72 6.53 -16.28
C ASP A 83 21.19 6.96 -16.41
N ARG A 84 21.99 6.79 -15.34
CA ARG A 84 23.43 7.05 -15.37
C ARG A 84 24.19 6.03 -16.22
N GLU A 85 23.88 4.74 -16.10
CA GLU A 85 24.45 3.70 -16.97
C GLU A 85 24.15 4.00 -18.45
N LEU A 86 22.92 4.39 -18.78
CA LEU A 86 22.54 4.78 -20.13
C LEU A 86 23.27 6.04 -20.61
N ALA A 87 23.48 7.03 -19.74
CA ALA A 87 24.24 8.23 -20.07
C ALA A 87 25.72 7.90 -20.33
N ASP A 88 26.33 7.08 -19.49
CA ASP A 88 27.74 6.66 -19.61
C ASP A 88 27.97 5.86 -20.90
N LEU A 89 27.06 4.93 -21.23
CA LEU A 89 27.06 4.19 -22.49
C LEU A 89 26.88 5.09 -23.72
N ARG A 90 26.20 6.23 -23.59
CA ARG A 90 26.05 7.21 -24.69
C ARG A 90 27.26 8.12 -24.84
N THR A 91 28.05 8.28 -23.80
CA THR A 91 29.29 9.07 -23.82
C THR A 91 30.53 8.24 -24.09
N LEU A 92 30.41 6.91 -24.13
CA LEU A 92 31.47 6.05 -24.64
C LEU A 92 31.75 6.46 -26.09
N PRO A 93 32.98 6.90 -26.41
CA PRO A 93 33.36 7.12 -27.79
C PRO A 93 33.17 5.78 -28.50
N LEU A 94 32.33 5.77 -29.53
CA LEU A 94 32.27 4.66 -30.47
C LEU A 94 33.72 4.43 -30.90
N ARG A 95 34.34 3.34 -30.43
CA ARG A 95 35.64 2.91 -30.93
C ARG A 95 35.45 2.71 -32.43
N GLU A 96 35.98 3.66 -33.22
CA GLU A 96 36.12 3.57 -34.67
C GLU A 96 37.19 2.53 -35.08
N ASP A 97 37.45 1.54 -34.22
CA ASP A 97 38.54 0.56 -34.34
C ASP A 97 38.15 -0.63 -35.22
N GLY A 98 37.13 -0.49 -36.07
CA GLY A 98 36.68 -1.53 -37.00
C GLY A 98 36.85 -1.17 -38.48
N SER A 99 36.96 0.12 -38.82
CA SER A 99 36.98 0.57 -40.21
C SER A 99 38.36 1.10 -40.66
N ALA A 100 39.13 1.72 -39.76
CA ALA A 100 40.47 2.22 -40.08
C ALA A 100 41.51 1.11 -40.32
N ALA A 101 41.35 -0.05 -39.68
CA ALA A 101 42.27 -1.19 -39.84
C ALA A 101 42.08 -1.96 -41.15
N LEU A 102 40.93 -1.82 -41.82
CA LEU A 102 40.67 -2.46 -43.11
C LEU A 102 41.13 -1.59 -44.29
N VAL A 103 41.11 -0.26 -44.16
CA VAL A 103 41.60 0.66 -45.21
C VAL A 103 43.12 0.66 -45.32
N ALA A 104 43.85 0.53 -44.19
CA ALA A 104 45.31 0.51 -44.22
C ALA A 104 45.92 -0.75 -44.85
N LYS A 105 45.14 -1.84 -44.95
CA LYS A 105 45.61 -3.11 -45.54
C LYS A 105 45.43 -3.17 -47.06
N ASP A 106 44.62 -2.29 -47.64
CA ASP A 106 44.30 -2.29 -49.08
C ASP A 106 45.06 -1.20 -49.87
N GLY A 107 45.63 -0.20 -49.18
CA GLY A 107 46.38 0.91 -49.80
C GLY A 107 47.90 0.74 -49.92
N SER A 108 48.45 -0.46 -49.68
CA SER A 108 49.90 -0.73 -49.68
C SER A 108 50.36 -1.66 -50.82
N LEU A 109 49.48 -1.91 -51.80
CA LEU A 109 49.81 -2.71 -52.99
C LEU A 109 49.55 -1.92 -54.28
N GLU A 110 50.18 -0.76 -54.44
CA GLU A 110 50.55 -0.20 -55.76
C GLU A 110 51.86 0.58 -55.66
#